data_AF-A0A7W5X0H8-F1
#
_entry.id   AF-A0A7W5X0H8-F1
#
_cell.length_a   1.000
_cell.length_b   1.000
_cell.length_c   1.000
_cell.angle_alpha   90.00
_cell.angle_beta   90.00
_cell.angle_gamma   90.00
#
_symmetry.space_group_name_H-M   'P 1'
#
loop_
_entity.id
_entity.type
_entity.pdbx_description
1 polymer ?
#
loop_
_entity_poly.entity_id
_entity_poly.type
_entity_poly.pdbx_seq_one_letter_code
_entity_poly.pdbx_strand_id
1 'polypeptide(L)'
;MIALEDCLPMAQGFQKDGKKWHSHVLSPGCRFNPYPDQYAAVVEDDEAHIAYIAVSDGFPAVDKQLVKMLHGDDILDGGHPSSAESELGDQSPLLRRLIEIDELGQPWHHHMNFPDCALNPHRGHWAITVETTDEQFAESYEDEPRDILRAIEVRYFANLNRHIAAAN
;
A
#
# COMPACT_ATOMS: atom_id res chain seq x y z
N MET A 1 6.69 0.19 19.06
CA MET A 1 7.45 1.09 18.16
C MET A 1 8.82 0.45 17.93
N ILE A 2 9.32 0.49 16.71
CA ILE A 2 10.62 -0.06 16.28
C ILE A 2 11.38 1.00 15.47
N ALA A 3 12.67 0.77 15.21
CA ALA A 3 13.44 1.62 14.30
C ALA A 3 13.12 1.28 12.84
N LEU A 4 13.30 2.24 11.92
CA LEU A 4 12.96 2.03 10.51
C LEU A 4 13.86 0.98 9.86
N GLU A 5 15.13 0.95 10.26
CA GLU A 5 16.11 -0.06 9.85
C GLU A 5 15.75 -1.49 10.28
N ASP A 6 14.87 -1.65 11.28
CA ASP A 6 14.44 -2.97 11.77
C ASP A 6 13.26 -3.54 10.97
N CYS A 7 12.55 -2.73 10.18
CA CYS A 7 11.36 -3.18 9.43
C CYS A 7 11.68 -4.32 8.46
N LEU A 8 12.73 -4.16 7.63
CA LEU A 8 13.09 -5.16 6.63
C LEU A 8 13.66 -6.45 7.26
N PRO A 9 14.63 -6.41 8.19
CA PRO A 9 15.08 -7.61 8.90
C PRO A 9 13.95 -8.36 9.60
N MET A 10 12.98 -7.64 10.17
CA MET A 10 11.81 -8.24 10.81
C MET A 10 10.94 -8.99 9.81
N ALA A 11 10.56 -8.36 8.70
CA ALA A 11 9.79 -8.99 7.63
C ALA A 11 10.50 -10.20 7.03
N GLN A 12 11.83 -10.11 6.83
CA GLN A 12 12.64 -11.24 6.38
C GLN A 12 12.64 -12.40 7.38
N GLY A 13 12.66 -12.09 8.68
CA GLY A 13 12.49 -13.08 9.75
C GLY A 13 11.14 -13.78 9.66
N PHE A 14 10.04 -13.02 9.54
CA PHE A 14 8.69 -13.60 9.40
C PHE A 14 8.56 -14.48 8.16
N GLN A 15 9.04 -14.02 7.02
CA GLN A 15 9.03 -14.80 5.78
C GLN A 15 9.84 -16.09 5.90
N LYS A 16 11.04 -16.03 6.51
CA LYS A 16 11.89 -17.21 6.75
C LYS A 16 11.24 -18.22 7.67
N ASP A 17 10.53 -17.75 8.69
CA ASP A 17 9.84 -18.59 9.66
C ASP A 17 8.47 -19.09 9.14
N GLY A 18 8.07 -18.68 7.93
CA GLY A 18 6.79 -19.05 7.33
C GLY A 18 5.57 -18.43 8.01
N LYS A 19 5.77 -17.36 8.79
CA LYS A 19 4.70 -16.64 9.47
C LYS A 19 3.83 -15.88 8.48
N LYS A 20 2.55 -15.75 8.80
CA LYS A 20 1.70 -14.75 8.13
C LYS A 20 2.07 -13.35 8.60
N TRP A 21 2.36 -12.48 7.65
CA TRP A 21 2.70 -11.10 7.90
C TRP A 21 2.31 -10.24 6.71
N HIS A 22 2.16 -8.95 6.96
CA HIS A 22 2.02 -7.96 5.90
C HIS A 22 2.56 -6.60 6.37
N SER A 23 2.56 -5.62 5.48
CA SER A 23 3.08 -4.28 5.77
C SER A 23 2.30 -3.19 5.06
N HIS A 24 2.34 -1.99 5.62
CA HIS A 24 1.77 -0.79 5.01
C HIS A 24 2.67 0.42 5.25
N VAL A 25 2.52 1.44 4.42
CA VAL A 25 2.96 2.80 4.74
C VAL A 25 1.76 3.68 4.97
N LEU A 26 1.73 4.33 6.13
CA LEU A 26 0.74 5.33 6.46
C LEU A 26 1.36 6.70 6.18
N SER A 27 0.77 7.46 5.26
CA SER A 27 1.22 8.82 4.95
C SER A 27 0.75 9.83 6.01
N PRO A 28 1.37 11.02 6.07
CA PRO A 28 0.75 12.16 6.75
C PRO A 28 -0.68 12.38 6.26
N GLY A 29 -1.59 12.70 7.18
CA GLY A 29 -3.03 12.86 6.88
C GLY A 29 -3.82 11.57 6.62
N CYS A 30 -3.19 10.38 6.61
CA CYS A 30 -3.89 9.11 6.54
C CYS A 30 -4.76 8.90 7.79
N ARG A 31 -6.01 8.44 7.61
CA ARG A 31 -6.96 8.23 8.72
C ARG A 31 -6.52 7.16 9.71
N PHE A 32 -5.70 6.21 9.27
CA PHE A 32 -5.17 5.14 10.10
C PHE A 32 -3.84 5.50 10.78
N ASN A 33 -3.23 6.64 10.42
CA ASN A 33 -1.94 7.03 10.94
C ASN A 33 -2.05 7.67 12.32
N PRO A 34 -1.49 7.07 13.39
CA PRO A 34 -1.48 7.71 14.71
C PRO A 34 -0.52 8.91 14.79
N TYR A 35 0.31 9.16 13.76
CA TYR A 35 1.25 10.28 13.67
C TYR A 35 0.84 11.20 12.51
N PRO A 36 0.03 12.26 12.78
CA PRO A 36 -0.66 13.01 11.72
C PRO A 36 0.28 13.70 10.73
N ASP A 37 1.46 14.10 11.19
CA ASP A 37 2.43 14.91 10.43
C ASP A 37 3.66 14.11 9.94
N GLN A 38 3.68 12.79 10.14
CA GLN A 38 4.83 11.94 9.78
C GLN A 38 4.38 10.72 8.98
N TYR A 39 5.29 10.16 8.20
CA TYR A 39 5.08 8.83 7.63
C TYR A 39 5.28 7.78 8.71
N ALA A 40 4.59 6.64 8.57
CA ALA A 40 4.83 5.46 9.39
C ALA A 40 4.91 4.21 8.53
N ALA A 41 5.99 3.45 8.66
CA ALA A 41 6.08 2.08 8.15
C ALA A 41 5.50 1.13 9.21
N VAL A 42 4.59 0.26 8.79
CA VAL A 42 3.94 -0.73 9.65
C VAL A 42 4.29 -2.13 9.14
N VAL A 43 4.74 -3.00 10.03
CA VAL A 43 4.88 -4.44 9.79
C VAL A 43 3.96 -5.16 10.79
N GLU A 44 3.05 -5.99 10.30
CA GLU A 44 2.10 -6.74 11.13
C GLU A 44 2.49 -8.22 11.19
N ASP A 45 2.57 -8.77 12.40
CA ASP A 45 2.57 -10.21 12.64
C ASP A 45 1.11 -10.64 12.81
N ASP A 46 0.54 -11.27 11.78
CA ASP A 46 -0.88 -11.60 11.72
C ASP A 46 -1.26 -12.70 12.70
N GLU A 47 -0.31 -13.60 13.00
CA GLU A 47 -0.51 -14.70 13.95
C GLU A 47 -0.51 -14.22 15.39
N ALA A 48 0.39 -13.28 15.72
CA ALA A 48 0.47 -12.69 17.04
C ALA A 48 -0.50 -11.51 17.24
N HIS A 49 -1.11 -11.01 16.16
CA HIS A 49 -1.90 -9.78 16.13
C HIS A 49 -1.15 -8.57 16.68
N ILE A 50 0.12 -8.41 16.25
CA ILE A 50 0.99 -7.31 16.70
C ILE A 50 1.38 -6.45 15.50
N ALA A 51 1.12 -5.14 15.61
CA ALA A 51 1.61 -4.14 14.67
C ALA A 51 2.88 -3.46 15.20
N TYR A 52 3.96 -3.54 14.43
CA TYR A 52 5.21 -2.85 14.68
C TYR A 52 5.27 -1.59 13.81
N ILE A 53 5.39 -0.43 14.45
CA ILE A 53 5.36 0.86 13.77
C ILE A 53 6.72 1.55 13.90
N ALA A 54 7.28 1.99 12.78
CA ALA A 54 8.43 2.89 12.69
C ALA A 54 8.01 4.22 12.04
N VAL A 55 8.32 5.34 12.68
CA VAL A 55 8.02 6.68 12.14
C VAL A 55 9.16 7.19 11.26
N SER A 56 8.84 8.05 10.30
CA SER A 56 9.79 8.65 9.36
C SER A 56 9.34 10.05 8.93
N ASP A 57 10.28 10.97 8.77
CA ASP A 57 10.01 12.34 8.32
C ASP A 57 9.68 12.42 6.81
N GLY A 58 10.02 11.38 6.05
CA GLY A 58 9.69 11.25 4.64
C GLY A 58 9.25 9.84 4.29
N PHE A 59 8.87 9.63 3.04
CA PHE A 59 8.44 8.32 2.57
C PHE A 59 9.51 7.24 2.88
N PRO A 60 9.16 6.15 3.58
CA PRO A 60 10.13 5.16 4.01
C PRO A 60 10.56 4.29 2.82
N ALA A 61 11.81 4.45 2.36
CA ALA A 61 12.33 3.73 1.19
C ALA A 61 12.31 2.19 1.32
N VAL A 62 12.19 1.68 2.56
CA VAL A 62 12.05 0.25 2.85
C VAL A 62 10.76 -0.36 2.30
N ASP A 63 9.72 0.45 2.11
CA ASP A 63 8.41 0.01 1.63
C ASP A 63 8.48 -0.72 0.28
N LYS A 64 9.23 -0.17 -0.68
CA LYS A 64 9.44 -0.83 -1.99
C LYS A 64 10.02 -2.24 -1.88
N GLN A 65 10.79 -2.51 -0.83
CA GLN A 65 11.35 -3.84 -0.59
C GLN A 65 10.30 -4.76 0.04
N LEU A 66 9.52 -4.24 0.99
CA LEU A 66 8.46 -4.99 1.67
C LEU A 66 7.33 -5.39 0.70
N VAL A 67 6.85 -4.44 -0.12
CA VAL A 67 5.82 -4.70 -1.14
C VAL A 67 6.27 -5.78 -2.14
N LYS A 68 7.54 -5.77 -2.57
CA LYS A 68 8.09 -6.84 -3.43
C LYS A 68 8.17 -8.19 -2.72
N MET A 69 8.52 -8.19 -1.44
CA MET A 69 8.55 -9.43 -0.65
C MET A 69 7.16 -10.04 -0.48
N LEU A 70 6.11 -9.22 -0.37
CA LEU A 70 4.72 -9.66 -0.23
C LEU A 70 4.10 -10.11 -1.55
N HIS A 71 4.27 -9.29 -2.59
CA HIS A 71 3.50 -9.39 -3.83
C HIS A 71 4.33 -9.82 -5.05
N GLY A 72 5.62 -10.11 -4.85
CA GLY A 72 6.57 -10.50 -5.89
C GLY A 72 7.28 -9.32 -6.58
N ASP A 73 8.39 -9.62 -7.24
CA ASP A 73 9.31 -8.61 -7.80
C ASP A 73 8.71 -7.74 -8.91
N ASP A 74 7.74 -8.28 -9.65
CA ASP A 74 7.04 -7.61 -10.75
C ASP A 74 5.91 -6.69 -10.27
N ILE A 75 5.64 -6.56 -8.98
CA ILE A 75 4.55 -5.68 -8.47
C ILE A 75 4.78 -4.20 -8.78
N LEU A 76 6.01 -3.80 -9.10
CA LEU A 76 6.35 -2.43 -9.51
C LEU A 76 6.65 -2.33 -11.01
N ASP A 77 6.32 -3.36 -11.81
CA ASP A 77 6.57 -3.39 -13.24
C ASP A 77 5.38 -2.81 -14.03
N GLY A 78 5.47 -1.52 -14.38
CA GLY A 78 4.48 -0.85 -15.24
C GLY A 78 4.47 -1.33 -16.70
N GLY A 79 5.46 -2.12 -17.12
CA GLY A 79 5.49 -2.75 -18.44
C GLY A 79 4.87 -4.15 -18.47
N HIS A 80 4.39 -4.66 -17.34
CA HIS A 80 3.85 -6.00 -17.25
C HIS A 80 2.56 -6.14 -18.09
N PRO A 81 2.40 -7.18 -18.93
CA PRO A 81 1.25 -7.33 -19.82
C PRO A 81 -0.10 -7.32 -19.09
N SER A 82 -0.16 -7.93 -17.91
CA SER A 82 -1.39 -7.97 -17.09
C SER A 82 -1.75 -6.63 -16.44
N SER A 83 -0.93 -5.59 -16.59
CA SER A 83 -1.21 -4.26 -16.06
C SER A 83 -1.76 -3.29 -17.10
N ALA A 84 -2.32 -3.79 -18.20
CA ALA A 84 -3.02 -2.99 -19.18
C ALA A 84 -4.23 -2.29 -18.56
N GLU A 85 -4.06 -1.00 -18.23
CA GLU A 85 -5.03 -0.22 -17.45
C GLU A 85 -6.40 -0.10 -18.12
N SER A 86 -6.46 -0.08 -19.45
CA SER A 86 -7.73 -0.05 -20.17
C SER A 86 -8.58 -1.29 -19.89
N GLU A 87 -7.95 -2.46 -19.77
CA GLU A 87 -8.63 -3.72 -19.48
C GLU A 87 -8.96 -3.86 -17.99
N LEU A 88 -8.05 -3.42 -17.11
CA LEU A 88 -8.24 -3.49 -15.66
C LEU A 88 -9.24 -2.45 -15.15
N GLY A 89 -9.27 -1.24 -15.73
CA GLY A 89 -10.22 -0.19 -15.37
C GLY A 89 -11.68 -0.58 -15.66
N ASP A 90 -11.89 -1.50 -16.61
CA ASP A 90 -13.21 -2.09 -16.86
C ASP A 90 -13.61 -3.15 -15.83
N GLN A 91 -12.64 -3.76 -15.17
CA GLN A 91 -12.83 -4.81 -14.17
C GLN A 91 -12.90 -4.25 -12.74
N SER A 92 -12.30 -3.08 -12.48
CA SER A 92 -12.27 -2.45 -11.15
C SER A 92 -12.79 -1.01 -11.20
N PRO A 93 -14.00 -0.76 -10.66
CA PRO A 93 -14.49 0.60 -10.42
C PRO A 93 -13.54 1.44 -9.57
N LEU A 94 -12.83 0.85 -8.60
CA LEU A 94 -11.81 1.54 -7.80
C LEU A 94 -10.66 2.04 -8.67
N LEU A 95 -10.09 1.18 -9.52
CA LEU A 95 -8.99 1.57 -10.39
C LEU A 95 -9.43 2.66 -11.37
N ARG A 96 -10.63 2.55 -11.95
CA ARG A 96 -11.16 3.60 -12.84
C ARG A 96 -11.23 4.95 -12.12
N ARG A 97 -11.78 4.98 -10.90
CA ARG A 97 -11.89 6.20 -10.10
C ARG A 97 -10.52 6.75 -9.72
N LEU A 98 -9.58 5.88 -9.36
CA LEU A 98 -8.21 6.25 -9.04
C LEU A 98 -7.50 6.92 -10.23
N ILE A 99 -7.68 6.38 -11.44
CA ILE A 99 -7.10 6.96 -12.66
C ILE A 99 -7.55 8.41 -12.83
N GLU A 100 -8.85 8.70 -12.65
CA GLU A 100 -9.38 10.06 -12.74
C GLU A 100 -8.73 11.01 -11.72
N ILE A 101 -8.59 10.56 -10.46
CA ILE A 101 -7.97 11.33 -9.38
C ILE A 101 -6.49 11.61 -9.69
N ASP A 102 -5.77 10.60 -10.15
CA ASP A 102 -4.34 10.71 -10.47
C ASP A 102 -4.09 11.64 -11.66
N GLU A 103 -4.94 11.59 -12.69
CA GLU A 103 -4.88 12.48 -13.86
C GLU A 103 -5.17 13.94 -13.50
N LEU A 104 -5.97 14.19 -12.47
CA LEU A 104 -6.18 15.53 -11.90
C LEU A 104 -4.98 16.02 -11.07
N GLY A 105 -3.95 15.19 -10.89
CA GLY A 105 -2.76 15.53 -10.11
C GLY A 105 -3.04 15.69 -8.61
N GLN A 106 -4.10 15.06 -8.11
CA GLN A 106 -4.43 15.10 -6.69
C GLN A 106 -3.51 14.14 -5.91
N PRO A 107 -3.10 14.50 -4.69
CA PRO A 107 -2.39 13.58 -3.81
C PRO A 107 -3.37 12.52 -3.30
N TRP A 108 -2.92 11.28 -3.29
CA TRP A 108 -3.66 10.13 -2.78
C TRP A 108 -2.70 9.09 -2.23
N HIS A 109 -3.22 8.18 -1.42
CA HIS A 109 -2.50 6.97 -1.01
C HIS A 109 -3.48 5.80 -0.96
N HIS A 110 -2.95 4.58 -0.94
CA HIS A 110 -3.74 3.37 -0.85
C HIS A 110 -3.26 2.46 0.28
N HIS A 111 -4.13 1.52 0.66
CA HIS A 111 -3.84 0.44 1.58
C HIS A 111 -4.22 -0.86 0.89
N MET A 112 -3.27 -1.79 0.81
CA MET A 112 -3.57 -3.17 0.40
C MET A 112 -3.97 -3.97 1.64
N ASN A 113 -5.27 -4.08 1.90
CA ASN A 113 -5.80 -4.70 3.09
C ASN A 113 -5.90 -6.23 2.94
N PHE A 114 -5.12 -6.95 3.75
CA PHE A 114 -5.18 -8.40 3.86
C PHE A 114 -6.48 -8.83 4.57
N PRO A 115 -6.99 -10.06 4.35
CA PRO A 115 -8.23 -10.55 4.98
C PRO A 115 -8.25 -10.42 6.51
N ASP A 116 -7.10 -10.64 7.14
CA ASP A 116 -6.92 -10.61 8.60
C ASP A 116 -6.44 -9.24 9.13
N CYS A 117 -6.17 -8.27 8.23
CA CYS A 117 -5.65 -6.96 8.59
C CYS A 117 -6.64 -6.18 9.47
N ALA A 118 -6.13 -5.56 10.54
CA ALA A 118 -6.95 -4.77 11.46
C ALA A 118 -7.58 -3.53 10.80
N LEU A 119 -6.93 -3.00 9.76
CA LEU A 119 -7.35 -1.83 9.00
C LEU A 119 -8.36 -2.15 7.89
N ASN A 120 -8.65 -3.44 7.65
CA ASN A 120 -9.50 -3.86 6.55
C ASN A 120 -10.99 -3.54 6.83
N PRO A 121 -11.66 -2.69 6.03
CA PRO A 121 -13.09 -2.43 6.15
C PRO A 121 -13.96 -3.63 5.73
N HIS A 122 -13.39 -4.60 5.02
CA HIS A 122 -14.01 -5.82 4.49
C HIS A 122 -13.32 -7.08 5.05
N ARG A 123 -13.34 -7.26 6.38
CA ARG A 123 -12.71 -8.40 7.05
C ARG A 123 -13.10 -9.74 6.42
N GLY A 124 -12.10 -10.62 6.23
CA GLY A 124 -12.27 -11.92 5.59
C GLY A 124 -12.07 -11.90 4.06
N HIS A 125 -11.95 -10.73 3.45
CA HIS A 125 -11.67 -10.55 2.02
C HIS A 125 -10.41 -9.72 1.81
N TRP A 126 -9.77 -9.87 0.65
CA TRP A 126 -8.79 -8.91 0.21
C TRP A 126 -9.49 -7.61 -0.13
N ALA A 127 -8.90 -6.46 0.18
CA ALA A 127 -9.44 -5.18 -0.24
C ALA A 127 -8.34 -4.19 -0.56
N ILE A 128 -8.64 -3.26 -1.45
CA ILE A 128 -7.83 -2.06 -1.65
C ILE A 128 -8.66 -0.88 -1.20
N THR A 129 -8.10 -0.07 -0.31
CA THR A 129 -8.69 1.20 0.12
C THR A 129 -7.86 2.33 -0.44
N VAL A 130 -8.50 3.32 -1.07
CA VAL A 130 -7.86 4.58 -1.51
C VAL A 130 -8.37 5.73 -0.67
N GLU A 131 -7.46 6.60 -0.27
CA GLU A 131 -7.73 7.83 0.48
C GLU A 131 -7.17 9.05 -0.26
N THR A 132 -8.01 10.06 -0.40
CA THR A 132 -7.63 11.44 -0.75
C THR A 132 -7.94 12.37 0.43
N THR A 133 -7.70 13.66 0.26
CA THR A 133 -8.13 14.67 1.24
C THR A 133 -9.66 14.65 1.48
N ASP A 134 -10.44 14.45 0.42
CA ASP A 134 -11.88 14.68 0.43
C ASP A 134 -12.72 13.38 0.46
N GLU A 135 -12.16 12.27 -0.03
CA GLU A 135 -12.88 11.02 -0.18
C GLU A 135 -12.07 9.79 0.24
N GLN A 136 -12.80 8.73 0.56
CA GLN A 136 -12.27 7.39 0.79
C GLN A 136 -13.19 6.39 0.10
N PHE A 137 -12.61 5.45 -0.64
CA PHE A 137 -13.36 4.40 -1.32
C PHE A 137 -12.54 3.11 -1.30
N ALA A 138 -13.23 1.98 -1.37
CA ALA A 138 -12.62 0.67 -1.30
C ALA A 138 -13.33 -0.31 -2.23
N GLU A 139 -12.59 -1.34 -2.65
CA GLU A 139 -13.11 -2.48 -3.41
C GLU A 139 -12.57 -3.77 -2.79
N SER A 140 -13.44 -4.77 -2.64
CA SER A 140 -13.13 -6.07 -2.04
C SER A 140 -13.04 -7.16 -3.09
N TYR A 141 -12.18 -8.15 -2.85
CA TYR A 141 -11.86 -9.24 -3.76
C TYR A 141 -11.80 -10.58 -3.00
N GLU A 142 -12.18 -11.66 -3.67
CA GLU A 142 -12.10 -13.02 -3.11
C GLU A 142 -10.65 -13.48 -2.94
N ASP A 143 -9.82 -13.19 -3.94
CA ASP A 143 -8.39 -13.49 -3.97
C ASP A 143 -7.58 -12.19 -4.07
N GLU A 144 -6.27 -12.28 -3.87
CA GLU A 144 -5.37 -11.14 -4.00
C GLU A 144 -5.48 -10.50 -5.40
N PRO A 145 -5.92 -9.23 -5.53
CA PRO A 145 -6.11 -8.54 -6.80
C PRO A 145 -4.78 -8.03 -7.39
N ARG A 146 -3.81 -8.93 -7.55
CA ARG A 146 -2.40 -8.60 -7.83
C ARG A 146 -2.19 -7.72 -9.06
N ASP A 147 -2.96 -7.95 -10.12
CA ASP A 147 -2.84 -7.16 -11.36
C ASP A 147 -3.36 -5.73 -11.20
N ILE A 148 -4.46 -5.56 -10.46
CA ILE A 148 -4.99 -4.24 -10.08
C ILE A 148 -4.00 -3.56 -9.14
N LEU A 149 -3.50 -4.26 -8.12
CA LEU A 149 -2.51 -3.74 -7.18
C LEU A 149 -1.25 -3.26 -7.91
N ARG A 150 -0.73 -4.03 -8.88
CA ARG A 150 0.43 -3.62 -9.70
C ARG A 150 0.18 -2.28 -10.41
N ALA A 151 -1.00 -2.11 -11.02
CA ALA A 151 -1.35 -0.86 -11.70
C ALA A 151 -1.41 0.31 -10.70
N ILE A 152 -1.95 0.08 -9.50
CA ILE A 152 -2.03 1.08 -8.43
C ILE A 152 -0.64 1.44 -7.91
N GLU A 153 0.22 0.48 -7.61
CA GLU A 153 1.58 0.70 -7.08
C GLU A 153 2.42 1.54 -8.04
N VAL A 154 2.38 1.22 -9.34
CA VAL A 154 3.11 1.98 -10.37
C VAL A 154 2.64 3.43 -10.39
N ARG A 155 1.32 3.67 -10.32
CA ARG A 155 0.76 5.02 -10.25
C ARG A 155 1.10 5.73 -8.95
N TYR A 156 1.03 5.03 -7.82
CA TYR A 156 1.33 5.56 -6.51
C TYR A 156 2.75 6.12 -6.46
N PHE A 157 3.75 5.35 -6.89
CA PHE A 157 5.13 5.84 -6.90
C PHE A 157 5.37 6.97 -7.90
N ALA A 158 4.67 6.99 -9.03
CA ALA A 158 4.72 8.11 -9.96
C ALA A 158 4.11 9.38 -9.34
N ASN A 159 2.94 9.27 -8.69
CA ASN A 159 2.24 10.35 -7.99
C ASN A 159 3.10 10.90 -6.84
N LEU A 160 3.58 10.01 -5.97
CA LEU A 160 4.45 10.35 -4.85
C LEU A 160 5.69 11.13 -5.32
N ASN A 161 6.35 10.68 -6.39
CA ASN A 161 7.51 11.39 -6.93
C ASN A 161 7.15 12.81 -7.42
N ARG A 162 5.98 13.00 -8.04
CA ARG A 162 5.52 14.34 -8.47
C ARG A 162 5.34 15.28 -7.26
N HIS A 163 4.75 14.78 -6.17
CA HIS A 163 4.48 15.61 -4.99
C HIS A 163 5.69 15.83 -4.08
N ILE A 164 6.60 14.85 -3.95
CA ILE A 164 7.90 15.05 -3.30
C ILE A 164 8.72 16.08 -4.07
N ALA A 165 8.74 16.02 -5.41
CA ALA A 165 9.47 16.99 -6.22
C ALA A 165 8.87 18.40 -6.13
N ALA A 166 7.55 18.54 -6.01
CA ALA A 166 6.88 19.84 -5.89
C ALA A 166 7.03 20.50 -4.50
N ALA A 167 7.43 19.75 -3.48
CA ALA A 167 7.66 20.25 -2.12
C ALA A 167 9.09 20.76 -1.86
N ASN A 168 10.00 20.61 -2.84
CA ASN A 168 11.39 21.08 -2.81
C ASN A 168 11.61 22.26 -3.77
#